data_AF-A0A9D5TDR1-F1
#
_entry.id   AF-A0A9D5TDR1-F1
#
_cell.length_a   1.000
_cell.length_b   1.000
_cell.length_c   1.000
_cell.angle_alpha   90.00
_cell.angle_beta   90.00
_cell.angle_gamma   90.00
#
_symmetry.space_group_name_H-M   'P 1'
#
loop_
_entity.id
_entity.type
_entity.pdbx_description
1 polymer ?
#
loop_
_entity_poly.entity_id
_entity_poly.type
_entity_poly.pdbx_seq_one_letter_code
_entity_poly.pdbx_strand_id
1 'polypeptide(L)' 'MINTFLKNIIWLRKYYGLTKKEMAGKLGIGVWTLSKIEKGELPPRLNIDVLFYIYKEFGISMSDMLSARLGCGTEEK' A
#
# COMPACT_ATOMS: atom_id res chain seq x y z
N MET A 1 8.82 4.73 -9.42
CA MET A 1 9.04 3.90 -8.22
C MET A 1 8.14 4.32 -7.06
N ILE A 2 8.31 5.51 -6.44
CA ILE A 2 7.46 5.97 -5.31
C ILE A 2 5.97 6.08 -5.68
N ASN A 3 5.65 6.62 -6.87
CA ASN A 3 4.26 6.77 -7.30
C ASN A 3 3.53 5.41 -7.51
N THR A 4 4.27 4.35 -7.89
CA THR A 4 3.71 3.00 -8.06
C THR A 4 3.30 2.43 -6.70
N PHE A 5 4.19 2.55 -5.72
CA PHE A 5 3.94 2.12 -4.34
C PHE A 5 2.69 2.77 -3.75
N LEU A 6 2.56 4.10 -3.85
CA LEU A 6 1.41 4.83 -3.31
C LEU A 6 0.09 4.39 -3.97
N LYS A 7 0.10 4.21 -5.30
CA LYS A 7 -1.06 3.71 -6.05
C LYS A 7 -1.44 2.28 -5.66
N ASN A 8 -0.45 1.42 -5.44
CA ASN A 8 -0.67 0.04 -5.02
C ASN A 8 -1.29 -0.02 -3.61
N ILE A 9 -0.90 0.85 -2.68
CA ILE A 9 -1.56 0.94 -1.36
C ILE A 9 -3.03 1.35 -1.52
N ILE A 10 -3.31 2.37 -2.34
CA ILE A 10 -4.70 2.81 -2.57
C ILE A 10 -5.53 1.69 -3.18
N TRP A 11 -4.95 0.96 -4.14
CA TRP A 11 -5.61 -0.17 -4.79
C TRP A 11 -5.88 -1.30 -3.81
N LEU A 12 -4.90 -1.71 -3.02
CA LEU A 12 -5.04 -2.74 -1.99
C LEU A 12 -6.17 -2.40 -1.01
N ARG A 13 -6.24 -1.14 -0.56
CA ARG A 13 -7.31 -0.72 0.33
C ARG A 13 -8.69 -0.94 -0.27
N LYS A 14 -8.85 -0.55 -1.54
CA LYS A 14 -10.13 -0.62 -2.26
C LYS A 14 -10.48 -2.06 -2.62
N TYR A 15 -9.51 -2.84 -3.05
CA TYR A 15 -9.68 -4.25 -3.41
C TYR A 15 -10.17 -5.08 -2.23
N TYR A 16 -9.58 -4.89 -1.05
CA TYR A 16 -9.99 -5.57 0.18
C TYR A 16 -11.14 -4.86 0.93
N GLY A 17 -11.72 -3.78 0.38
CA GLY A 17 -12.84 -3.06 1.00
C GLY A 17 -12.53 -2.41 2.36
N LEU A 18 -11.25 -2.14 2.67
CA LEU A 18 -10.82 -1.67 3.98
C LEU A 18 -11.10 -0.19 4.19
N THR A 19 -11.51 0.16 5.41
CA THR A 19 -11.50 1.55 5.86
C THR A 19 -10.06 2.05 6.04
N LYS A 20 -9.87 3.38 6.07
CA LYS A 20 -8.54 3.96 6.31
C LYS A 20 -7.98 3.55 7.67
N LYS A 21 -8.84 3.38 8.67
CA LYS A 21 -8.43 3.00 10.02
C LYS A 21 -7.92 1.55 10.06
N GLU A 22 -8.65 0.64 9.41
CA GLU A 22 -8.26 -0.78 9.35
C GLU A 22 -6.97 -0.96 8.57
N MET A 23 -6.85 -0.32 7.40
CA MET A 23 -5.62 -0.42 6.62
C MET A 23 -4.43 0.19 7.36
N ALA A 24 -4.59 1.36 7.98
CA ALA A 24 -3.53 1.98 8.76
C ALA A 24 -3.09 1.08 9.92
N GLY A 25 -4.04 0.44 10.61
CA GLY A 25 -3.77 -0.54 11.67
C GLY A 25 -3.00 -1.76 11.16
N LYS A 26 -3.40 -2.33 10.03
CA LYS A 26 -2.70 -3.46 9.39
C LYS A 26 -1.27 -3.11 8.98
N LEU A 27 -1.06 -1.88 8.51
CA LEU A 27 0.25 -1.39 8.08
C LEU A 27 1.11 -0.83 9.22
N GLY A 28 0.62 -0.81 10.46
CA GLY A 28 1.35 -0.23 11.59
C GLY A 28 1.61 1.27 11.46
N ILE A 29 0.78 1.99 10.70
CA ILE A 29 0.91 3.45 10.49
C ILE A 29 -0.28 4.20 11.06
N GLY A 30 -0.09 5.51 11.27
CA GLY A 30 -1.20 6.40 11.59
C GLY A 30 -2.15 6.60 10.41
N VAL A 31 -3.44 6.77 10.69
CA VAL A 31 -4.47 7.09 9.68
C VAL A 31 -4.14 8.37 8.90
N TRP A 32 -3.47 9.32 9.56
CA TRP A 32 -2.97 10.54 8.94
C TRP A 32 -1.89 10.25 7.88
N THR A 33 -0.95 9.36 8.20
CA THR A 33 0.08 8.88 7.28
C THR A 33 -0.54 8.22 6.06
N LEU A 34 -1.53 7.34 6.27
CA LEU A 34 -2.27 6.72 5.18
C LEU A 34 -3.00 7.77 4.33
N SER A 35 -3.61 8.79 4.95
CA SER A 35 -4.29 9.86 4.21
C SER A 35 -3.34 10.70 3.34
N LYS A 36 -2.09 10.89 3.77
CA LYS A 36 -1.05 11.51 2.93
C LYS A 36 -0.66 10.62 1.76
N ILE A 37 -0.46 9.33 2.02
CA ILE A 37 -0.17 8.33 0.99
C ILE A 37 -1.26 8.35 -0.10
N GLU A 38 -2.53 8.39 0.29
CA GLU A 38 -3.65 8.45 -0.66
C GLU A 38 -3.72 9.74 -1.47
N LYS A 39 -3.16 10.84 -0.94
CA LYS A 39 -3.02 12.11 -1.66
C LYS A 39 -1.80 12.14 -2.59
N GLY A 40 -1.01 11.07 -2.63
CA GLY A 40 0.22 11.00 -3.42
C GLY A 40 1.44 11.57 -2.70
N GLU A 41 1.33 11.90 -1.41
CA GLU A 41 2.45 12.37 -0.59
C GLU A 41 3.05 11.20 0.19
N LEU A 42 4.32 10.88 -0.08
CA LEU A 42 5.08 9.98 0.77
C LEU A 42 5.65 10.76 1.96
N PRO A 43 5.22 10.48 3.21
CA PRO A 43 5.82 11.14 4.36
C PRO A 43 7.31 10.74 4.47
N PRO A 44 8.20 11.68 4.81
CA PRO A 44 9.66 11.44 4.84
C PRO A 44 10.09 10.42 5.91
N ARG A 45 9.20 10.08 6.85
CA ARG A 45 9.43 9.08 7.90
C ARG A 45 8.55 7.84 7.72
N LEU A 46 8.25 7.46 6.48
CA LEU A 46 7.58 6.17 6.26
C LEU A 46 8.54 5.05 6.67
N ASN A 47 8.11 4.24 7.62
CA ASN A 47 8.90 3.13 8.14
C ASN A 47 8.96 1.99 7.11
N ILE A 48 10.12 1.34 6.99
CA ILE A 48 10.32 0.14 6.15
C ILE A 48 9.40 -1.00 6.61
N ASP A 49 9.03 -1.02 7.90
CA ASP A 49 8.09 -2.00 8.47
C ASP A 49 6.77 -2.10 7.69
N VAL A 50 6.32 -1.01 7.05
CA VAL A 50 5.11 -0.99 6.22
C VAL A 50 5.17 -2.05 5.11
N LEU A 51 6.33 -2.22 4.49
CA LEU A 51 6.52 -3.22 3.44
C LEU A 51 6.47 -4.65 3.98
N PHE A 52 7.01 -4.88 5.18
CA PHE A 52 6.90 -6.17 5.87
C PHE A 52 5.46 -6.49 6.25
N TYR A 53 4.70 -5.50 6.73
CA TYR A 53 3.29 -5.66 7.02
C TYR A 53 2.47 -5.95 5.76
N ILE A 54 2.79 -5.31 4.63
CA ILE A 54 2.15 -5.62 3.34
C ILE A 54 2.38 -7.08 2.97
N TYR A 55 3.62 -7.55 3.05
CA TYR A 55 3.93 -8.95 2.79
C TYR A 55 3.18 -9.89 3.73
N LYS A 56 3.16 -9.59 5.03
CA LYS A 56 2.49 -10.41 6.04
C LYS A 56 0.97 -10.47 5.86
N GLU A 57 0.33 -9.34 5.57
CA GLU A 57 -1.14 -9.23 5.53
C GLU A 57 -1.72 -9.62 4.17
N PHE A 58 -0.97 -9.40 3.08
CA PHE A 58 -1.47 -9.58 1.71
C PHE A 58 -0.67 -10.58 0.88
N GLY A 59 0.46 -11.10 1.39
CA GLY A 59 1.32 -12.05 0.66
C GLY A 59 2.10 -11.44 -0.50
N ILE A 60 2.15 -10.10 -0.61
CA ILE A 60 2.75 -9.40 -1.75
C ILE A 60 4.22 -9.12 -1.46
N SER A 61 5.09 -9.51 -2.40
CA SER A 61 6.52 -9.25 -2.27
C SER A 61 6.85 -7.75 -2.39
N MET A 62 7.92 -7.31 -1.73
CA MET A 62 8.40 -5.93 -1.84
C MET A 62 8.67 -5.53 -3.30
N SER A 63 9.27 -6.44 -4.08
CA SER A 63 9.57 -6.20 -5.48
C SER A 63 8.29 -5.90 -6.27
N ASP A 64 7.26 -6.74 -6.13
CA ASP A 64 5.98 -6.54 -6.82
C ASP A 64 5.31 -5.23 -6.38
N MET A 65 5.41 -4.89 -5.10
CA MET A 65 4.83 -3.66 -4.57
C MET A 65 5.47 -2.39 -5.17
N LEU A 66 6.74 -2.46 -5.58
CA LEU A 66 7.50 -1.32 -6.12
C LEU A 66 7.57 -1.32 -7.65
N SER A 67 7.57 -2.50 -8.28
CA SER A 67 7.76 -2.67 -9.72
C SER A 67 6.45 -2.89 -10.48
N ALA A 68 5.53 -3.68 -9.92
CA ALA A 68 4.28 -4.06 -10.57
C ALA A 68 3.16 -3.10 -10.15
N ARG A 69 2.34 -2.67 -11.12
CA ARG A 69 1.14 -1.89 -10.82
C ARG A 69 -0.03 -2.86 -10.64
N LEU A 70 -0.31 -3.25 -9.41
CA LEU A 70 -1.28 -4.30 -9.06
C LEU A 70 -2.69 -4.07 -9.60
N GLY A 71 -3.06 -2.81 -9.86
CA GLY A 71 -4.36 -2.43 -10.44
C GLY A 71 -4.36 -2.09 -11.93
N CYS A 72 -3.27 -2.38 -12.65
CA CYS A 72 -3.14 -2.04 -14.07
C CYS A 72 -2.54 -3.24 -14.81
N GLY A 73 -3.37 -4.23 -15.13
CA GLY A 73 -3.02 -5.30 -16.07
C GLY A 73 -2.59 -6.65 -15.47
N THR A 74 -3.32 -7.17 -14.48
CA THR A 74 -3.49 -8.63 -14.37
C THR A 74 -4.93 -8.95 -14.74
N GLU A 75 -5.19 -9.01 -16.04
CA GLU A 75 -6.12 -10.00 -16.54
C GLU A 75 -5.48 -11.35 -16.19
N GLU A 76 -6.03 -12.02 -15.19
CA GLU A 76 -5.85 -13.47 -15.07
C GLU A 76 -6.41 -14.09 -16.36
N LYS A 77 -5.53 -14.56 -17.24
CA LYS A 77 -5.70 -15.79 -18.02
C LYS A 77 -4.34 -16.42 -18.30
#